data_AF-A0A0A9E006-F1
#
_entry.id   AF-A0A0A9E006-F1
#
_cell.length_a   1.000
_cell.length_b   1.000
_cell.length_c   1.000
_cell.angle_alpha   90.00
_cell.angle_beta   90.00
_cell.angle_gamma   90.00
#
_symmetry.space_group_name_H-M   'P 1'
#
loop_
_entity.id
_entity.type
_entity.pdbx_description
1 polymer ?
#
loop_
_entity_poly.entity_id
_entity_poly.type
_entity_poly.pdbx_seq_one_letter_code
_entity_poly.pdbx_strand_id
1 'polypeptide(L)'
;MTLHRFGNTSSSSIWYELAYMEAKGRVRRGHRIWQIAFGSGFKCNSAVWQALRNVKPSANSPWEDCIDRYPVELVDGFPTHKPQQQ
;
A
#
# COMPACT_ATOMS: atom_id res chain seq x y z
N MET A 1 -4.43 1.00 3.01
CA MET A 1 -3.92 0.53 4.33
C MET A 1 -2.66 1.25 4.75
N THR A 2 -1.86 1.76 3.81
CA THR A 2 -0.65 2.53 4.10
C THR A 2 -0.89 3.71 5.04
N LEU A 3 -1.88 4.56 4.73
CA LEU A 3 -2.23 5.69 5.60
C LEU A 3 -2.58 5.26 7.04
N HIS A 4 -3.31 4.15 7.20
CA HIS A 4 -3.64 3.61 8.52
C HIS A 4 -2.39 3.18 9.31
N ARG A 5 -1.38 2.59 8.64
CA ARG A 5 -0.16 2.09 9.31
C ARG A 5 0.88 3.18 9.55
N PHE A 6 1.18 3.96 8.52
CA PHE A 6 2.34 4.87 8.49
C PHE A 6 1.94 6.35 8.59
N GLY A 7 0.66 6.66 8.56
CA GLY A 7 0.19 8.05 8.43
C GLY A 7 0.54 8.65 7.07
N ASN A 8 0.46 9.97 6.99
CA ASN A 8 0.86 10.72 5.82
C ASN A 8 2.37 10.96 5.86
N THR A 9 3.13 10.18 5.10
CA THR A 9 4.60 10.34 4.98
C THR A 9 4.98 11.27 3.82
N SER A 10 4.11 12.24 3.52
CA SER A 10 4.24 13.22 2.46
C SER A 10 4.47 12.55 1.09
N SER A 11 5.42 13.05 0.29
CA SER A 11 5.73 12.56 -1.05
C SER A 11 6.06 11.06 -1.14
N SER A 12 6.52 10.44 -0.04
CA SER A 12 6.84 9.01 -0.03
C SER A 12 5.60 8.10 0.04
N SER A 13 4.42 8.65 0.38
CA SER A 13 3.20 7.86 0.62
C SER A 13 2.82 6.97 -0.57
N ILE A 14 2.96 7.47 -1.80
CA ILE A 14 2.62 6.70 -3.02
C ILE A 14 3.52 5.47 -3.23
N TRP A 15 4.74 5.51 -2.73
CA TRP A 15 5.68 4.39 -2.83
C TRP A 15 5.39 3.33 -1.78
N TYR A 16 4.97 3.73 -0.58
CA TYR A 16 4.49 2.78 0.42
C TYR A 16 3.17 2.11 0.00
N GLU A 17 2.28 2.84 -0.70
CA GLU A 17 1.07 2.25 -1.32
C GLU A 17 1.43 1.25 -2.42
N LEU A 18 2.44 1.54 -3.26
CA LEU A 18 2.96 0.58 -4.23
C LEU A 18 3.54 -0.65 -3.54
N ALA A 19 4.37 -0.47 -2.52
CA ALA A 19 4.94 -1.56 -1.73
C ALA A 19 3.84 -2.43 -1.06
N TYR A 20 2.73 -1.82 -0.63
CA TYR A 20 1.58 -2.57 -0.10
C TYR A 20 0.95 -3.48 -1.17
N MET A 21 0.78 -2.96 -2.39
CA MET A 21 0.26 -3.76 -3.52
C MET A 21 1.21 -4.91 -3.88
N GLU A 22 2.52 -4.65 -3.87
CA GLU A 22 3.55 -5.66 -4.12
C GLU A 22 3.55 -6.74 -3.03
N ALA A 23 3.50 -6.35 -1.76
CA ALA A 23 3.44 -7.26 -0.61
C ALA A 23 2.15 -8.11 -0.62
N LYS A 24 1.02 -7.57 -1.07
CA LYS A 24 -0.21 -8.35 -1.31
C LYS A 24 -0.16 -9.23 -2.56
N GLY A 25 0.95 -9.26 -3.30
CA GLY A 25 1.08 -10.05 -4.54
C GLY A 25 0.15 -9.59 -5.67
N ARG A 26 -0.27 -8.31 -5.64
CA ARG A 26 -1.24 -7.73 -6.60
C ARG A 26 -0.58 -7.15 -7.85
N VAL A 27 0.75 -7.19 -7.95
CA VAL A 27 1.52 -6.66 -9.07
C VAL A 27 2.13 -7.81 -9.88
N ARG A 28 1.55 -8.08 -11.05
CA ARG A 28 1.97 -9.17 -11.96
C ARG A 28 2.39 -8.62 -13.32
N ARG A 29 3.17 -9.39 -14.08
CA ARG A 29 3.64 -8.99 -15.42
C ARG A 29 2.46 -8.55 -16.28
N GLY A 30 2.60 -7.40 -16.94
CA GLY A 30 1.57 -6.81 -17.78
C GLY A 30 0.59 -5.90 -17.06
N HIS A 31 0.47 -5.96 -15.72
CA HIS A 31 -0.36 -5.03 -14.97
C HIS A 31 0.11 -3.59 -15.17
N ARG A 32 -0.84 -2.66 -15.21
CA ARG A 32 -0.59 -1.22 -15.22
C ARG A 32 -1.03 -0.61 -13.90
N ILE A 33 -0.19 0.24 -13.34
CA ILE A 33 -0.46 0.95 -12.09
C ILE A 33 -0.42 2.43 -12.40
N TRP A 34 -1.53 3.11 -12.14
CA TRP A 34 -1.60 4.56 -12.23
C TRP A 34 -1.42 5.15 -10.83
N GLN A 35 -0.31 5.85 -10.63
CA GLN A 35 -0.07 6.63 -9.43
C GLN A 35 -0.54 8.06 -9.65
N ILE A 36 -1.37 8.53 -8.73
CA ILE A 36 -1.84 9.91 -8.66
C ILE A 36 -1.51 10.42 -7.27
N ALA A 37 -0.83 11.56 -7.19
CA ALA A 37 -0.43 12.16 -5.91
C ALA A 37 -0.74 13.65 -5.89
N PHE A 38 -1.14 14.13 -4.72
CA PHE A 38 -1.32 15.55 -4.44
C PHE A 38 -0.44 15.94 -3.24
N GLY A 39 0.13 17.14 -3.31
CA GLY A 39 0.92 17.72 -2.23
C GLY A 39 0.46 19.14 -1.92
N SER A 40 0.98 19.70 -0.83
CA SER A 40 0.64 21.06 -0.39
C SER A 40 0.86 22.11 -1.50
N GLY A 41 -0.09 23.04 -1.65
CA GLY A 41 -0.11 24.03 -2.73
C GLY A 41 -0.83 23.49 -3.97
N PHE A 42 -0.20 23.62 -5.14
CA PHE A 42 -0.73 23.15 -6.43
C PHE A 42 0.07 21.99 -7.02
N LYS A 43 0.75 21.21 -6.16
CA LYS A 43 1.62 20.10 -6.61
C LYS A 43 0.76 18.88 -6.90
N CYS A 44 0.88 18.38 -8.12
CA CYS A 44 0.29 17.12 -8.55
C CYS A 44 1.32 16.27 -9.30
N ASN A 45 1.18 14.96 -9.22
CA ASN A 45 1.94 14.00 -10.02
C ASN A 45 1.00 12.93 -10.56
N SER A 46 1.24 12.51 -11.81
CA SER A 46 0.51 11.45 -12.50
C SER A 46 1.52 10.60 -13.27
N ALA A 47 1.64 9.33 -12.92
CA ALA A 47 2.56 8.40 -13.57
C ALA A 47 1.89 7.04 -13.80
N VAL A 48 2.06 6.48 -14.98
CA VAL A 48 1.60 5.13 -15.31
C VAL A 48 2.80 4.20 -15.43
N TRP A 49 2.80 3.15 -14.62
CA TRP A 49 3.82 2.11 -14.60
C TRP A 49 3.27 0.84 -15.23
N GLN A 50 4.11 0.10 -15.96
CA GLN A 50 3.80 -1.25 -16.40
C GLN A 50 4.75 -2.24 -15.73
N ALA A 51 4.18 -3.26 -15.08
CA ALA A 51 4.96 -4.33 -14.48
C ALA A 51 5.58 -5.20 -15.58
N LEU A 52 6.91 -5.11 -15.75
CA LEU A 52 7.63 -5.88 -16.77
C LEU A 52 7.84 -7.35 -16.39
N ARG A 53 7.68 -7.67 -15.10
CA ARG A 53 7.84 -9.00 -14.52
C ARG A 53 6.80 -9.23 -13.42
N ASN A 54 6.67 -10.49 -13.00
CA ASN A 54 5.91 -10.81 -11.79
C ASN A 54 6.69 -10.29 -10.58
N VAL A 55 6.08 -9.40 -9.79
CA VAL A 55 6.68 -8.89 -8.58
C VAL A 55 6.31 -9.82 -7.44
N LYS A 56 7.33 -10.44 -6.83
CA LYS A 56 7.15 -11.28 -5.65
C LYS A 56 7.17 -10.40 -4.40
N PRO A 57 6.37 -10.69 -3.36
CA PRO A 57 6.53 -10.07 -2.06
C PRO A 57 7.98 -10.21 -1.58
N SER A 58 8.56 -9.10 -1.11
CA SER A 58 9.92 -9.08 -0.58
C SER A 58 9.89 -9.31 0.93
N ALA A 59 10.78 -10.16 1.43
CA ALA A 59 11.04 -10.31 2.87
C ALA A 59 11.46 -8.95 3.45
N ASN A 60 12.37 -8.21 2.84
CA ASN A 60 12.81 -6.91 3.40
C ASN A 60 11.86 -5.72 3.08
N SER A 61 10.56 -5.96 2.99
CA SER A 61 9.56 -4.90 2.75
C SER A 61 9.06 -4.30 4.07
N PRO A 62 8.61 -3.02 4.08
CA PRO A 62 8.05 -2.41 5.29
C PRO A 62 6.72 -3.06 5.77
N TRP A 63 6.24 -4.07 5.03
CA TRP A 63 5.01 -4.79 5.26
C TRP A 63 5.22 -6.23 5.74
N GLU A 64 6.45 -6.75 5.76
CA GLU A 64 6.75 -8.17 6.03
C GLU A 64 6.08 -8.73 7.28
N ASP A 65 6.22 -8.02 8.41
CA ASP A 65 5.77 -8.43 9.74
C ASP A 65 4.25 -8.30 9.96
N CYS A 66 3.53 -7.77 8.98
CA CYS A 66 2.18 -7.28 9.22
C CYS A 66 1.22 -7.40 8.05
N ILE A 67 1.68 -7.77 6.86
CA ILE A 67 0.87 -7.71 5.64
C ILE A 67 -0.42 -8.51 5.80
N ASP A 68 -0.38 -9.61 6.54
CA ASP A 68 -1.54 -10.49 6.75
C ASP A 68 -2.60 -9.89 7.67
N ARG A 69 -2.26 -8.89 8.50
CA ARG A 69 -3.21 -8.14 9.34
C ARG A 69 -4.09 -7.16 8.56
N TYR A 70 -3.90 -7.07 7.24
CA TYR A 70 -4.54 -6.09 6.36
C TYR A 70 -5.40 -6.75 5.27
N PRO A 71 -6.52 -6.13 4.85
CA PRO A 71 -7.08 -4.89 5.36
C PRO A 71 -7.68 -5.07 6.76
N VAL A 72 -7.75 -3.98 7.52
CA VAL A 72 -8.46 -3.94 8.80
C VAL A 72 -9.94 -3.88 8.48
N GLU A 73 -10.73 -4.77 9.08
CA GLU A 73 -12.19 -4.70 9.02
C GLU A 73 -12.65 -3.45 9.79
N LEU A 74 -13.40 -2.58 9.11
CA LEU A 74 -14.00 -1.38 9.68
C LEU A 74 -15.52 -1.56 9.73
N VAL A 75 -16.12 -1.32 10.89
CA VAL A 75 -17.59 -1.21 11.07
C VAL A 75 -17.88 0.22 11.48
N ASP A 76 -18.77 0.89 10.75
CA ASP A 76 -19.12 2.32 10.94
C ASP A 76 -17.92 3.28 10.97
N GLY A 77 -16.82 2.92 10.28
CA GLY A 77 -15.59 3.71 10.24
C GLY A 77 -14.61 3.44 11.39
N PHE A 78 -14.93 2.56 12.32
CA PHE A 78 -14.07 2.18 13.44
C PHE A 78 -13.49 0.76 13.27
N PRO A 79 -12.25 0.50 13.71
CA PRO A 79 -11.67 -0.84 13.68
C PRO A 79 -12.48 -1.82 14.52
N THR A 80 -12.81 -2.99 13.97
CA THR A 80 -13.33 -4.10 14.78
C THR A 80 -12.15 -4.77 15.48
N HIS A 81 -12.11 -4.69 16.82
CA HIS A 81 -11.17 -5.50 17.60
C HIS A 81 -11.57 -6.97 17.46
N LYS A 82 -10.86 -7.74 16.62
CA LYS A 82 -10.77 -9.20 16.81
C LYS A 82 -9.62 -9.46 17.78
N PRO A 83 -9.81 -10.29 18.83
CA PRO A 83 -8.73 -10.65 19.75
C PRO A 83 -7.61 -11.30 18.95
N GLN A 84 -6.38 -10.84 19.13
CA GLN A 84 -5.19 -11.56 18.67
C GLN A 84 -5.19 -12.90 19.40
N GLN A 85 -5.42 -14.00 18.68
CA GLN A 85 -5.09 -15.32 19.21
C GLN A 85 -3.57 -15.36 19.40
N GLN A 86 -3.19 -15.62 20.64
CA GLN A 86 -1.83 -15.72 21.15
C GLN A 86 -1.19 -17.04 20.70
#